data_AF-A0A7S1RYX5-F1
#
_entry.id   AF-A0A7S1RYX5-F1
#
_cell.length_a   1.000
_cell.length_b   1.000
_cell.length_c   1.000
_cell.angle_alpha   90.00
_cell.angle_beta   90.00
_cell.angle_gamma   90.00
#
_symmetry.space_group_name_H-M   'P 1'
#
loop_
_entity.id
_entity.type
_entity.pdbx_description
1 polymer ?
#
loop_
_entity_poly.entity_id
_entity_poly.type
_entity_poly.pdbx_seq_one_letter_code
_entity_poly.pdbx_strand_id
1 'polypeptide(L)'
;DPRGSREVVREAVLQNGMALRDAGEEFQADAEIVLSAMRQDPGSLIHASPSLLNDKGFVLAAVRVDWRVLRYAPPILSRDPDIVAIASQHGLTATFFLAEQEDRLMSEESSWISVEDALELQET
;
A
#
# COMPACT_ATOMS: atom_id res chain seq x y z
N ASP A 1 -14.44 -22.81 18.41
CA ASP A 1 -13.18 -23.34 17.87
C ASP A 1 -12.62 -22.32 16.91
N PRO A 2 -11.44 -21.73 17.17
CA PRO A 2 -10.84 -20.71 16.29
C PRO A 2 -10.56 -21.23 14.86
N ARG A 3 -10.38 -22.55 14.66
CA ARG A 3 -10.13 -23.14 13.33
C ARG A 3 -11.37 -23.08 12.45
N GLY A 4 -12.53 -23.45 13.01
CA GLY A 4 -13.81 -23.34 12.32
C GLY A 4 -14.15 -21.89 11.94
N SER A 5 -13.82 -20.92 12.80
CA SER A 5 -14.01 -19.50 12.46
C SER A 5 -13.08 -19.04 11.34
N ARG A 6 -11.81 -19.47 11.33
CA ARG A 6 -10.85 -19.10 10.27
C ARG A 6 -11.26 -19.66 8.91
N GLU A 7 -11.69 -20.92 8.84
CA GLU A 7 -12.14 -21.55 7.60
C GLU A 7 -13.41 -20.90 7.05
N VAL A 8 -14.36 -20.55 7.93
CA VAL A 8 -15.57 -19.82 7.54
C VAL A 8 -15.23 -18.45 6.96
N VAL A 9 -14.34 -17.68 7.61
CA VAL A 9 -13.91 -16.37 7.09
C VAL A 9 -13.19 -16.54 5.76
N ARG A 10 -12.30 -17.54 5.65
CA ARG A 10 -11.57 -17.84 4.41
C ARG A 10 -12.53 -18.15 3.26
N GLU A 11 -13.52 -19.00 3.49
CA GLU A 11 -14.51 -19.33 2.45
C GLU A 11 -15.36 -18.11 2.10
N ALA A 12 -15.76 -17.30 3.09
CA ALA A 12 -16.52 -16.08 2.85
C ALA A 12 -15.74 -15.09 1.96
N VAL A 13 -14.44 -14.86 2.21
CA VAL A 13 -13.63 -13.96 1.39
C VAL A 13 -13.33 -14.52 -0.01
N LEU A 14 -13.30 -15.85 -0.17
CA LEU A 14 -13.16 -16.47 -1.48
C LEU A 14 -14.41 -16.28 -2.35
N GLN A 15 -15.60 -16.26 -1.74
CA GLN A 15 -16.86 -15.97 -2.44
C GLN A 15 -17.05 -14.47 -2.67
N ASN A 16 -16.66 -13.64 -1.70
CA ASN A 16 -16.78 -12.19 -1.73
C ASN A 16 -15.68 -11.54 -0.88
N GLY A 17 -14.68 -10.92 -1.52
CA GLY A 17 -13.54 -10.28 -0.87
C GLY A 17 -13.95 -9.17 0.09
N MET A 18 -15.08 -8.50 -0.15
CA MET A 18 -15.63 -7.50 0.77
C MET A 18 -16.13 -8.09 2.09
N ALA A 19 -16.28 -9.41 2.21
CA ALA A 19 -16.59 -10.08 3.47
C ALA A 19 -15.50 -9.89 4.53
N LEU A 20 -14.28 -9.47 4.13
CA LEU A 20 -13.20 -9.11 5.06
C LEU A 20 -13.62 -8.03 6.07
N ARG A 21 -14.53 -7.12 5.69
CA ARG A 21 -15.03 -6.05 6.57
C ARG A 21 -15.78 -6.57 7.80
N ASP A 22 -16.39 -7.75 7.67
CA ASP A 22 -17.21 -8.38 8.70
C ASP A 22 -16.38 -9.40 9.52
N ALA A 23 -15.13 -9.64 9.10
CA ALA A 23 -14.20 -10.51 9.82
C ALA A 23 -13.63 -9.78 11.06
N GLY A 24 -13.30 -10.56 12.10
CA GLY A 24 -12.61 -10.04 13.28
C GLY A 24 -11.25 -9.42 12.95
N GLU A 25 -10.77 -8.53 13.82
CA GLU A 25 -9.49 -7.82 13.65
C GLU A 25 -8.30 -8.78 13.46
N GLU A 26 -8.36 -9.96 14.09
CA GLU A 26 -7.34 -11.00 13.95
C GLU A 26 -7.23 -11.53 12.50
N PHE A 27 -8.32 -11.53 11.75
CA PHE A 27 -8.37 -11.98 10.36
C PHE A 27 -8.11 -10.84 9.38
N GLN A 28 -8.48 -9.60 9.75
CA GLN A 28 -8.07 -8.40 9.01
C GLN A 28 -6.55 -8.18 9.08
N ALA A 29 -5.88 -8.72 10.10
CA ALA A 29 -4.43 -8.77 10.23
C ALA A 29 -3.79 -10.07 9.71
N ASP A 30 -4.58 -11.06 9.25
CA ASP A 30 -4.06 -12.32 8.70
C ASP A 30 -3.71 -12.13 7.22
N ALA A 31 -2.41 -12.12 6.93
CA ALA A 31 -1.87 -11.97 5.58
C ALA A 31 -2.50 -12.92 4.54
N GLU A 32 -2.77 -14.18 4.90
CA GLU A 32 -3.31 -15.16 3.96
C GLU A 32 -4.78 -14.87 3.62
N ILE A 33 -5.57 -14.49 4.62
CA ILE A 33 -6.99 -14.15 4.43
C ILE A 33 -7.11 -12.86 3.64
N VAL A 34 -6.34 -11.83 3.99
CA VAL A 34 -6.37 -10.54 3.29
C VAL A 34 -5.88 -10.69 1.85
N LEU A 35 -4.82 -11.46 1.58
CA LEU A 35 -4.39 -11.76 0.21
C LEU A 35 -5.45 -12.51 -0.58
N SER A 36 -6.19 -13.42 0.06
CA SER A 36 -7.29 -14.15 -0.58
C SER A 36 -8.45 -13.22 -0.93
N ALA A 37 -8.82 -12.34 0.00
CA ALA A 37 -9.83 -11.30 -0.22
C ALA A 37 -9.44 -10.36 -1.36
N MET A 38 -8.19 -9.88 -1.36
CA MET A 38 -7.67 -8.98 -2.39
C MET A 38 -7.66 -9.62 -3.78
N ARG A 39 -7.34 -10.93 -3.88
CA ARG A 39 -7.40 -11.66 -5.16
C ARG A 39 -8.82 -11.74 -5.71
N GLN A 40 -9.82 -11.79 -4.83
CA GLN A 40 -11.23 -11.79 -5.21
C GLN A 40 -11.69 -10.38 -5.58
N ASP A 41 -11.43 -9.39 -4.72
CA ASP A 41 -11.72 -7.98 -4.93
C ASP A 41 -10.59 -7.11 -4.33
N PRO A 42 -9.77 -6.45 -5.17
CA PRO A 42 -8.70 -5.57 -4.69
C PRO A 42 -9.18 -4.44 -3.76
N GLY A 43 -10.46 -4.05 -3.86
CA GLY A 43 -11.07 -3.06 -2.98
C GLY A 43 -11.18 -3.52 -1.52
N SER A 44 -11.07 -4.81 -1.24
CA SER A 44 -11.16 -5.36 0.12
C SER A 44 -10.03 -4.88 1.03
N LEU A 45 -8.89 -4.44 0.47
CA LEU A 45 -7.72 -3.95 1.22
C LEU A 45 -8.03 -2.75 2.11
N ILE A 46 -9.11 -2.01 1.85
CA ILE A 46 -9.57 -0.94 2.75
C ILE A 46 -9.93 -1.45 4.16
N HIS A 47 -10.21 -2.76 4.29
CA HIS A 47 -10.53 -3.43 5.55
C HIS A 47 -9.35 -4.21 6.13
N ALA A 48 -8.19 -4.22 5.46
CA ALA A 48 -6.98 -4.81 6.03
C ALA A 48 -6.50 -3.98 7.22
N SER A 49 -5.88 -4.65 8.20
CA SER A 49 -5.35 -3.94 9.35
C SER A 49 -4.22 -2.98 8.93
N PRO A 50 -4.12 -1.79 9.56
CA PRO A 50 -3.03 -0.87 9.28
C PRO A 50 -1.64 -1.47 9.56
N SER A 51 -1.54 -2.36 10.55
CA SER A 51 -0.29 -3.06 10.85
C SER A 51 0.18 -3.94 9.69
N LEU A 52 -0.75 -4.60 9.01
CA LEU A 52 -0.47 -5.44 7.86
C LEU A 52 -0.14 -4.61 6.61
N LEU A 53 -0.84 -3.49 6.39
CA LEU A 53 -0.54 -2.56 5.29
C LEU A 53 0.81 -1.84 5.45
N ASN A 54 1.31 -1.73 6.68
CA ASN A 54 2.65 -1.22 6.98
C ASN A 54 3.74 -2.31 6.94
N ASP A 55 3.37 -3.58 6.79
CA ASP A 55 4.33 -4.67 6.69
C ASP A 55 4.89 -4.76 5.26
N LYS A 56 6.20 -4.50 5.12
CA LYS A 56 6.89 -4.55 3.82
C LYS A 56 6.75 -5.92 3.16
N GLY A 57 6.80 -7.02 3.93
CA GLY A 57 6.70 -8.38 3.41
C GLY A 57 5.34 -8.66 2.77
N PHE A 58 4.27 -8.26 3.45
CA PHE A 58 2.91 -8.32 2.94
C PHE A 58 2.74 -7.44 1.69
N VAL A 59 3.17 -6.18 1.73
CA VAL A 59 3.03 -5.27 0.59
C VAL A 59 3.79 -5.80 -0.63
N LEU A 60 5.00 -6.34 -0.45
CA LEU A 60 5.74 -6.99 -1.54
C LEU A 60 4.97 -8.17 -2.15
N ALA A 61 4.37 -9.02 -1.31
CA ALA A 61 3.55 -10.14 -1.77
C ALA A 61 2.28 -9.66 -2.49
N ALA A 62 1.65 -8.60 -1.99
CA ALA A 62 0.44 -8.01 -2.56
C ALA A 62 0.72 -7.34 -3.92
N VAL A 63 1.82 -6.59 -4.05
CA VAL A 63 2.22 -5.91 -5.30
C VAL A 63 2.47 -6.90 -6.42
N ARG A 64 3.03 -8.08 -6.11
CA ARG A 64 3.23 -9.18 -7.07
C ARG A 64 1.92 -9.73 -7.64
N VAL A 65 0.82 -9.59 -6.90
CA VAL A 65 -0.52 -9.98 -7.36
C VAL A 65 -1.15 -8.80 -8.10
N ASP A 66 -1.17 -7.63 -7.49
CA ASP A 66 -1.70 -6.40 -8.05
C ASP A 66 -0.99 -5.17 -7.49
N TRP A 67 -0.30 -4.43 -8.34
CA TRP A 67 0.43 -3.21 -7.98
C TRP A 67 -0.47 -2.10 -7.42
N ARG A 68 -1.78 -2.13 -7.68
CA ARG A 68 -2.74 -1.13 -7.17
C ARG A 68 -2.87 -1.13 -5.64
N VAL A 69 -2.37 -2.17 -4.96
CA VAL A 69 -2.25 -2.21 -3.49
C VAL A 69 -1.47 -1.04 -2.92
N LEU A 70 -0.56 -0.44 -3.69
CA LEU A 70 0.24 0.72 -3.25
C LEU A 70 -0.60 1.95 -2.91
N ARG A 71 -1.86 2.01 -3.36
CA ARG A 71 -2.82 3.06 -2.95
C ARG A 71 -3.24 2.97 -1.48
N TYR A 72 -3.10 1.79 -0.87
CA TYR A 72 -3.47 1.50 0.52
C TYR A 72 -2.25 1.42 1.44
N ALA A 73 -1.06 1.20 0.89
CA ALA A 73 0.20 1.19 1.63
C ALA A 73 0.66 2.62 1.95
N PRO A 74 1.43 2.81 3.04
CA PRO A 74 2.05 4.11 3.32
C PRO A 74 3.01 4.50 2.18
N PRO A 75 3.16 5.81 1.91
CA PRO A 75 4.00 6.31 0.82
C PRO A 75 5.47 5.89 0.96
N ILE A 76 5.94 5.65 2.19
CA ILE A 76 7.31 5.20 2.45
C ILE A 76 7.61 3.83 1.81
N LEU A 77 6.62 2.93 1.74
CA LEU A 77 6.77 1.63 1.10
C LEU A 77 6.67 1.73 -0.43
N SER A 78 5.89 2.68 -0.95
CA SER A 78 5.79 2.91 -2.39
C SER A 78 7.11 3.41 -3.00
N ARG A 79 8.02 3.98 -2.20
CA ARG A 79 9.35 4.44 -2.61
C ARG A 79 10.44 3.38 -2.39
N ASP A 80 10.10 2.25 -1.79
CA ASP A 80 11.07 1.19 -1.57
C ASP A 80 11.53 0.61 -2.91
N PRO A 81 12.84 0.53 -3.18
CA PRO A 81 13.35 0.11 -4.48
C PRO A 81 12.92 -1.30 -4.86
N ASP A 82 12.72 -2.20 -3.88
CA ASP A 82 12.24 -3.57 -4.15
C ASP A 82 10.79 -3.55 -4.63
N ILE A 83 9.96 -2.69 -4.01
CA ILE A 83 8.55 -2.52 -4.36
C ILE A 83 8.41 -1.88 -5.74
N VAL A 84 9.17 -0.82 -6.01
CA VAL A 84 9.20 -0.12 -7.30
C VAL A 84 9.62 -1.08 -8.42
N ALA A 85 10.65 -1.90 -8.19
CA ALA A 85 11.14 -2.86 -9.17
C ALA A 85 10.11 -3.94 -9.51
N ILE A 86 9.32 -4.40 -8.55
CA ILE A 86 8.23 -5.36 -8.80
C ILE A 86 7.06 -4.66 -9.49
N ALA A 87 6.62 -3.50 -8.99
CA ALA A 87 5.49 -2.77 -9.57
C ALA A 87 5.74 -2.42 -11.05
N SER A 88 6.98 -2.07 -11.40
CA SER A 88 7.39 -1.77 -12.78
C SER A 88 7.23 -2.96 -13.74
N GLN A 89 7.26 -4.21 -13.24
CA GLN A 89 7.01 -5.41 -14.05
C GLN A 89 5.54 -5.54 -14.47
N HIS A 90 4.61 -4.88 -13.78
CA HIS A 90 3.18 -4.89 -14.09
C HIS A 90 2.77 -3.84 -15.13
N GLY A 91 3.72 -3.07 -15.69
CA GLY A 91 3.54 -2.19 -16.85
C GLY A 91 3.66 -0.69 -16.56
N LEU A 92 3.51 0.12 -17.62
CA LEU A 92 3.73 1.57 -17.61
C LEU A 92 2.82 2.32 -16.62
N THR A 93 1.61 1.82 -16.35
CA THR A 93 0.67 2.49 -15.43
C THR A 93 1.19 2.53 -14.00
N ALA A 94 1.91 1.50 -13.58
CA ALA A 94 2.54 1.45 -12.26
C ALA A 94 3.70 2.44 -12.18
N THR A 95 4.52 2.54 -13.23
CA THR A 95 5.65 3.47 -13.27
C THR A 95 5.20 4.94 -13.27
N PHE A 96 4.11 5.28 -13.97
CA PHE A 96 3.54 6.63 -13.94
C PHE A 96 3.03 7.00 -12.54
N PHE A 97 2.32 6.08 -11.86
CA PHE A 97 1.82 6.33 -10.50
C PHE A 97 2.96 6.58 -9.50
N LEU A 98 4.05 5.82 -9.62
CA LEU A 98 5.23 5.98 -8.76
C LEU A 98 5.97 7.30 -9.04
N ALA A 99 6.12 7.67 -10.31
CA ALA A 99 6.72 8.94 -10.71
C ALA A 99 5.89 10.16 -10.25
N GLU A 100 4.55 10.05 -10.27
CA GLU A 100 3.64 11.10 -9.80
C GLU A 100 3.77 11.36 -8.28
N GLN A 101 4.15 10.36 -7.49
CA GLN A 101 4.40 10.56 -6.05
C GLN A 101 5.70 11.31 -5.76
N GLU A 102 6.69 11.25 -6.65
CA GLU A 102 7.95 12.00 -6.50
C GLU A 102 7.80 13.47 -6.92
N ASP A 103 7.10 13.75 -8.01
CA ASP A 103 6.89 15.11 -8.52
C ASP A 103 6.10 16.00 -7.54
N ARG A 104 5.10 15.42 -6.85
CA ARG A 104 4.28 16.13 -5.86
C ARG A 104 5.10 16.66 -4.68
N LEU A 105 6.16 15.97 -4.27
CA LEU A 105 7.01 16.40 -3.15
C LEU A 105 8.10 17.37 -3.59
N MET A 106 8.60 17.25 -4.82
CA MET A 106 9.53 18.25 -5.39
C MET A 106 8.86 19.63 -5.54
N SER A 107 7.53 19.68 -5.68
CA SER A 107 6.77 20.92 -5.62
C SER A 107 6.68 21.54 -4.22
N GLU A 108 6.73 20.72 -3.16
CA GLU A 108 6.69 21.19 -1.77
C GLU A 108 8.10 21.59 -1.26
N GLU A 109 9.17 20.89 -1.69
CA GLU A 109 10.56 21.25 -1.35
C GLU A 109 11.06 22.49 -2.12
N SER A 110 10.58 22.74 -3.34
CA SER A 110 10.90 23.95 -4.10
C SER A 110 10.38 25.24 -3.45
N SER A 111 9.47 25.14 -2.46
CA SER A 111 9.00 26.28 -1.67
C SER A 111 9.98 26.74 -0.58
N TRP A 112 11.00 25.93 -0.23
CA TRP A 112 11.96 26.24 0.84
C TRP A 112 13.24 26.92 0.34
N ILE A 113 13.60 26.74 -0.93
CA ILE A 113 14.82 27.34 -1.52
C ILE A 113 14.75 28.90 -1.51
N SER A 114 13.58 29.51 -1.39
CA SER A 114 13.47 30.98 -1.30
C SER A 114 13.76 31.60 0.07
N VAL A 115 13.74 30.84 1.18
CA VAL A 115 13.96 31.44 2.52
C VAL A 115 15.42 31.41 2.99
N GLU A 116 16.22 30.47 2.52
CA GLU A 116 17.65 30.40 2.85
C GLU A 116 18.51 31.32 1.96
N ASP A 117 18.16 31.47 0.68
CA ASP A 117 18.80 32.47 -0.21
C ASP A 117 18.51 33.93 0.20
N ALA A 118 17.48 34.18 1.02
CA ALA A 118 17.12 35.52 1.48
C ALA A 118 17.97 36.01 2.68
N LEU A 119 18.67 35.12 3.39
CA LEU A 119 19.47 35.46 4.58
C LEU A 119 20.95 35.71 4.28
N GLU A 120 21.46 35.31 3.11
CA GLU A 120 22.85 35.59 2.69
C GLU A 120 23.07 37.01 2.12
N LEU A 121 22.02 37.80 1.91
CA LEU A 121 22.11 39.17 1.37
C LEU A 121 22.08 40.29 2.44
N GLN A 122 22.17 39.97 3.74
CA GLN A 122 22.29 40.98 4.80
C GLN A 122 23.69 41.12 5.42
N GLU A 123 24.69 40.37 4.96
CA GLU A 123 26.06 40.43 5.54
C GLU A 123 27.19 40.81 4.55
N THR A 124 26.88 41.48 3.42
CA THR A 124 27.91 42.07 2.53
C THR A 124 27.79 43.58 2.40
#